data_AF-A0AAE3YRK0-F1
#
_entry.id   AF-A0AAE3YRK0-F1
#
_cell.length_a   1.000
_cell.length_b   1.000
_cell.length_c   1.000
_cell.angle_alpha   90.00
_cell.angle_beta   90.00
_cell.angle_gamma   90.00
#
_symmetry.space_group_name_H-M   'P 1'
#
loop_
_entity.id
_entity.type
_entity.pdbx_description
1 polymer ?
#
loop_
_entity_poly.entity_id
_entity_poly.type
_entity_poly.pdbx_seq_one_letter_code
_entity_poly.pdbx_strand_id
1 'polypeptide(L)'
;MSGTADPATMLADVQQLRERVRADRRTVTAPLLVFGLLILAHAVAVSLATATAGGPRHSVNFLYWPLAGAVGLGVLWWQARRIATRDGVGEGRRSYRPVTLGYVVSVPLLALMFLPVFFFGVFAPLVWPAGVLYAIARRQHSQALRRASIALAVAAVPQVLLVMAALGPAWLGVDVAAGLALIVVALVLRARAAAA
;
A
#
# COMPACT_ATOMS: atom_id res chain seq x y z
N MET A 1 7.51 43.89 -24.32
CA MET A 1 6.29 43.09 -24.53
C MET A 1 5.97 42.36 -23.23
N SER A 2 5.43 43.10 -22.26
CA SER A 2 4.93 42.59 -20.98
C SER A 2 3.46 42.27 -21.16
N GLY A 3 3.17 41.01 -21.51
CA GLY A 3 1.79 40.52 -21.55
C GLY A 3 1.22 40.58 -20.14
N THR A 4 0.26 41.48 -19.93
CA THR A 4 -0.59 41.48 -18.74
C THR A 4 -1.37 40.16 -18.74
N ALA A 5 -0.88 39.18 -17.98
CA ALA A 5 -1.62 37.96 -17.73
C ALA A 5 -2.96 38.35 -17.09
N ASP A 6 -4.05 38.07 -17.80
CA ASP A 6 -5.40 38.35 -17.35
C ASP A 6 -5.61 37.67 -15.98
N PRO A 7 -5.98 38.39 -14.90
CA PRO A 7 -6.18 37.80 -13.58
C PRO A 7 -7.18 36.64 -13.60
N ALA A 8 -8.13 36.63 -14.54
CA ALA A 8 -9.07 35.53 -14.72
C ALA A 8 -8.38 34.23 -15.19
N THR A 9 -7.41 34.31 -16.10
CA THR A 9 -6.67 33.13 -16.58
C THR A 9 -5.71 32.62 -15.52
N MET A 10 -5.08 33.51 -14.75
CA MET A 10 -4.23 33.12 -13.63
C MET A 10 -4.99 32.38 -12.52
N LEU A 11 -6.22 32.82 -12.20
CA LEU A 11 -7.08 32.13 -11.24
C LEU A 11 -7.52 30.75 -11.73
N ALA A 12 -7.89 30.61 -13.01
CA ALA A 12 -8.25 29.34 -13.62
C ALA A 12 -7.08 28.35 -13.61
N ASP A 13 -5.86 28.80 -13.94
CA ASP A 13 -4.65 27.99 -13.90
C ASP A 13 -4.33 27.50 -12.48
N VAL A 14 -4.46 28.37 -11.47
CA VAL A 14 -4.26 28.00 -10.06
C VAL A 14 -5.31 26.97 -9.60
N GLN A 15 -6.56 27.11 -10.00
CA GLN A 15 -7.61 26.13 -9.70
C GLN A 15 -7.31 24.78 -10.36
N GLN A 16 -6.93 24.78 -11.64
CA GLN A 16 -6.56 23.56 -12.35
C GLN A 16 -5.34 22.88 -11.72
N LEU A 17 -4.35 23.66 -11.26
CA LEU A 17 -3.17 23.14 -10.56
C LEU A 17 -3.58 22.50 -9.21
N ARG A 18 -4.45 23.16 -8.44
CA ARG A 18 -4.97 22.62 -7.16
C ARG A 18 -5.72 21.32 -7.37
N GLU A 19 -6.55 21.22 -8.40
CA GLU A 19 -7.26 19.99 -8.75
C GLU A 19 -6.29 18.85 -9.12
N ARG A 20 -5.27 19.15 -9.94
CA ARG A 20 -4.23 18.18 -10.29
C ARG A 20 -3.47 17.68 -9.06
N VAL A 21 -3.10 18.58 -8.15
CA VAL A 21 -2.42 18.24 -6.89
C VAL A 21 -3.32 17.40 -5.98
N ARG A 22 -4.61 17.74 -5.87
CA ARG A 22 -5.58 16.95 -5.09
C ARG A 22 -5.77 15.55 -5.67
N ALA A 23 -5.84 15.42 -7.00
CA ALA A 23 -5.92 14.13 -7.67
C ALA A 23 -4.66 13.28 -7.45
N ASP A 24 -3.47 13.88 -7.56
CA ASP A 24 -2.20 13.17 -7.37
C ASP A 24 -1.99 12.71 -5.92
N ARG A 25 -2.44 13.51 -4.94
CA ARG A 25 -2.42 13.12 -3.52
C ARG A 25 -3.39 11.97 -3.24
N ARG A 26 -4.60 11.98 -3.81
CA ARG A 26 -5.58 10.88 -3.65
C ARG A 26 -5.02 9.54 -4.12
N THR A 27 -4.25 9.55 -5.22
CA THR A 27 -3.59 8.33 -5.74
C THR A 27 -2.51 7.77 -4.83
N VAL A 28 -1.90 8.58 -3.96
CA VAL A 28 -0.90 8.13 -2.98
C VAL A 28 -1.55 7.71 -1.66
N THR A 29 -2.56 8.44 -1.18
CA THR A 29 -3.18 8.16 0.12
C THR A 29 -3.95 6.85 0.15
N ALA A 30 -4.59 6.46 -0.96
CA ALA A 30 -5.41 5.26 -1.01
C ALA A 30 -4.59 3.97 -0.80
N PRO A 31 -3.47 3.73 -1.53
CA PRO A 31 -2.60 2.58 -1.25
C PRO A 31 -2.08 2.54 0.18
N LEU A 32 -1.64 3.68 0.73
CA LEU A 32 -1.12 3.74 2.09
C LEU A 32 -2.16 3.32 3.14
N LEU A 33 -3.41 3.79 3.01
CA LEU A 33 -4.49 3.38 3.91
C LEU A 33 -4.83 1.90 3.77
N VAL A 34 -4.97 1.41 2.53
CA VAL A 34 -5.33 0.01 2.28
C VAL A 34 -4.27 -0.94 2.83
N PHE A 35 -3.00 -0.72 2.49
CA PHE A 35 -1.92 -1.58 3.00
C PHE A 35 -1.67 -1.39 4.49
N GLY A 36 -1.84 -0.19 5.04
CA GLY A 36 -1.78 0.04 6.48
C GLY A 36 -2.84 -0.76 7.24
N LEU A 37 -4.09 -0.76 6.77
CA LEU A 37 -5.17 -1.57 7.35
C LEU A 37 -4.92 -3.07 7.21
N LEU A 38 -4.41 -3.53 6.06
CA LEU A 38 -4.08 -4.94 5.86
C LEU A 38 -2.92 -5.40 6.76
N ILE A 39 -1.93 -4.55 7.05
CA ILE A 39 -0.86 -4.87 8.00
C ILE A 39 -1.43 -4.97 9.43
N LEU A 40 -2.34 -4.07 9.83
CA LEU A 40 -2.97 -4.16 11.15
C LEU A 40 -3.85 -5.42 11.28
N ALA A 41 -4.63 -5.72 10.25
CA ALA A 41 -5.45 -6.94 10.22
C ALA A 41 -4.59 -8.21 10.26
N HIS A 42 -3.38 -8.19 9.69
CA HIS A 42 -2.41 -9.29 9.82
C HIS A 42 -2.00 -9.49 11.28
N ALA A 43 -1.61 -8.40 11.96
CA ALA A 43 -1.20 -8.48 13.36
C ALA A 43 -2.32 -9.04 14.26
N VAL A 44 -3.58 -8.64 14.02
CA VAL A 44 -4.75 -9.18 14.71
C VAL A 44 -4.95 -10.67 14.38
N ALA A 45 -4.90 -11.05 13.11
CA ALA A 45 -5.10 -12.43 12.66
C ALA A 45 -4.04 -13.37 13.27
N VAL A 46 -2.78 -12.97 13.27
CA VAL A 46 -1.70 -13.75 13.91
C VAL A 46 -1.91 -13.82 15.41
N SER A 47 -2.25 -12.72 16.07
CA SER A 47 -2.48 -12.70 17.52
C SER A 47 -3.59 -13.66 17.93
N LEU A 48 -4.72 -13.64 17.22
CA LEU A 48 -5.84 -14.56 17.43
C LEU A 48 -5.42 -16.01 17.18
N ALA A 49 -4.74 -16.29 16.06
CA ALA A 49 -4.27 -17.63 15.75
C ALA A 49 -3.35 -18.17 16.86
N THR A 50 -2.44 -17.35 17.39
CA THR A 50 -1.55 -17.76 18.50
C THR A 50 -2.27 -17.98 19.83
N ALA A 51 -3.41 -17.32 20.05
CA ALA A 51 -4.19 -17.46 21.27
C ALA A 51 -5.09 -18.70 21.26
N THR A 52 -5.65 -19.06 20.10
CA THR A 52 -6.68 -20.11 19.99
C THR A 52 -6.16 -21.47 19.55
N ALA A 53 -5.05 -21.50 18.82
CA ALA A 53 -4.49 -22.73 18.30
C ALA A 53 -2.97 -22.66 18.39
N GLY A 54 -2.34 -23.60 19.09
CA GLY A 54 -0.88 -23.81 19.01
C GLY A 54 -0.39 -24.22 17.62
N GLY A 55 -1.13 -23.89 16.56
CA GLY A 55 -0.87 -24.21 15.18
C GLY A 55 0.28 -23.39 14.57
N PRO A 56 0.84 -23.88 13.46
CA PRO A 56 2.01 -23.28 12.84
C PRO A 56 1.69 -21.89 12.29
N ARG A 57 2.24 -20.85 12.94
CA ARG A 57 2.16 -19.42 12.58
C ARG A 57 2.49 -19.15 11.11
N HIS A 58 3.33 -20.00 10.50
CA HIS A 58 3.73 -19.92 9.10
C HIS A 58 2.56 -20.10 8.11
N SER A 59 1.56 -20.93 8.45
CA SER A 59 0.42 -21.20 7.57
C SER A 59 -0.50 -19.99 7.43
N VAL A 60 -0.68 -19.24 8.52
CA VAL A 60 -1.47 -17.98 8.52
C VAL A 60 -0.80 -16.96 7.62
N ASN A 61 0.50 -16.75 7.75
CA ASN A 61 1.24 -15.78 6.94
C ASN A 61 1.17 -16.13 5.43
N PHE A 62 1.30 -17.41 5.09
CA PHE A 62 1.29 -17.86 3.71
C PHE A 62 -0.06 -17.61 3.01
N LEU A 63 -1.17 -17.87 3.69
CA LEU A 63 -2.49 -17.69 3.09
C LEU A 63 -2.97 -16.24 3.18
N TYR A 64 -2.63 -15.54 4.27
CA TYR A 64 -3.08 -14.18 4.52
C TYR A 64 -2.57 -13.21 3.46
N TRP A 65 -1.27 -13.17 3.18
CA TRP A 65 -0.69 -12.12 2.33
C TRP A 65 -1.14 -12.15 0.86
N PRO A 66 -1.25 -13.32 0.19
CA PRO A 66 -1.83 -13.40 -1.15
C PRO A 66 -3.29 -12.93 -1.18
N LEU A 67 -4.11 -13.35 -0.21
CA LEU A 67 -5.51 -12.94 -0.11
C LEU A 67 -5.62 -11.44 0.18
N ALA A 68 -4.86 -10.94 1.15
CA ALA A 68 -4.79 -9.53 1.51
C ALA A 68 -4.33 -8.67 0.32
N GLY A 69 -3.32 -9.12 -0.42
CA GLY A 69 -2.84 -8.46 -1.64
C GLY A 69 -3.92 -8.36 -2.71
N ALA A 70 -4.62 -9.45 -2.97
CA ALA A 70 -5.74 -9.49 -3.92
C ALA A 70 -6.89 -8.57 -3.49
N VAL A 71 -7.30 -8.65 -2.22
CA VAL A 71 -8.35 -7.78 -1.64
C VAL A 71 -7.93 -6.31 -1.71
N GLY A 72 -6.70 -5.98 -1.28
CA GLY A 72 -6.21 -4.60 -1.28
C GLY A 72 -6.20 -3.97 -2.66
N LEU A 73 -5.74 -4.71 -3.67
CA LEU A 73 -5.77 -4.22 -5.05
C LEU A 73 -7.17 -4.17 -5.64
N GLY A 74 -8.05 -5.11 -5.28
CA GLY A 74 -9.46 -5.06 -5.62
C GLY A 74 -10.14 -3.80 -5.07
N VAL A 75 -9.87 -3.45 -3.82
CA VAL A 75 -10.36 -2.22 -3.18
C VAL A 75 -9.82 -0.98 -3.88
N LEU A 76 -8.51 -0.93 -4.18
CA LEU A 76 -7.90 0.19 -4.91
C LEU A 76 -8.48 0.36 -6.32
N TRP A 77 -8.71 -0.77 -7.01
CA TRP A 77 -9.34 -0.77 -8.33
C TRP A 77 -10.78 -0.26 -8.29
N TRP A 78 -11.58 -0.77 -7.35
CA TRP A 78 -12.95 -0.31 -7.16
C TRP A 78 -12.96 1.20 -6.88
N GLN A 79 -12.11 1.66 -5.97
CA GLN A 79 -12.03 3.07 -5.60
C GLN A 79 -11.68 3.94 -6.81
N ALA A 80 -10.68 3.54 -7.60
CA ALA A 80 -10.33 4.25 -8.83
C ALA A 80 -11.48 4.28 -9.85
N ARG A 81 -12.19 3.17 -10.01
CA ARG A 81 -13.36 3.07 -10.90
C ARG A 81 -14.48 4.00 -10.45
N ARG A 82 -14.81 4.02 -9.15
CA ARG A 82 -15.82 4.93 -8.59
C ARG A 82 -15.50 6.40 -8.81
N ILE A 83 -14.23 6.78 -8.72
CA ILE A 83 -13.78 8.15 -8.98
C ILE A 83 -13.93 8.47 -10.47
N ALA A 84 -13.44 7.60 -11.36
CA ALA A 84 -13.57 7.79 -12.80
C ALA A 84 -15.04 7.92 -13.26
N THR A 85 -15.95 7.10 -12.71
CA THR A 85 -17.39 7.20 -13.03
C THR A 85 -18.04 8.48 -12.51
N ARG A 86 -17.54 9.05 -11.39
CA ARG A 86 -18.08 10.29 -10.83
C ARG A 86 -17.58 11.53 -11.57
N ASP A 87 -16.34 11.50 -12.02
CA ASP A 87 -15.72 12.64 -12.67
C ASP A 87 -16.03 12.70 -14.18
N GLY A 88 -16.75 11.71 -14.72
CA GLY A 88 -17.17 11.67 -16.14
C GLY A 88 -16.02 11.50 -17.15
N VAL A 89 -14.79 11.37 -16.66
CA VAL A 89 -13.59 11.19 -17.49
C VAL A 89 -13.40 9.70 -17.73
N GLY A 90 -13.41 9.26 -19.01
CA GLY A 90 -13.08 7.89 -19.38
C GLY A 90 -11.75 7.43 -18.75
N GLU A 91 -11.54 6.11 -18.63
CA GLU A 91 -10.35 5.50 -17.97
C GLU A 91 -9.02 6.05 -18.57
N GLY A 92 -8.52 7.18 -18.04
CA GLY A 92 -7.29 7.81 -18.52
C GLY A 92 -6.03 7.02 -18.15
N ARG A 93 -4.83 7.59 -18.43
CA ARG A 93 -3.50 7.01 -18.14
C ARG A 93 -3.27 6.52 -16.69
N ARG A 94 -4.17 6.85 -15.75
CA ARG A 94 -4.18 6.39 -14.35
C ARG A 94 -5.14 5.20 -14.09
N SER A 95 -5.56 4.47 -15.13
CA SER A 95 -6.37 3.25 -14.98
C SER A 95 -5.62 2.18 -14.18
N TYR A 96 -6.19 1.78 -13.04
CA TYR A 96 -5.71 0.67 -12.23
C TYR A 96 -6.07 -0.69 -12.83
N ARG A 97 -6.94 -0.74 -13.86
CA ARG A 97 -7.44 -1.97 -14.46
C ARG A 97 -6.33 -2.93 -14.92
N PRO A 98 -5.26 -2.48 -15.60
CA PRO A 98 -4.18 -3.39 -15.95
C PRO A 98 -3.22 -3.66 -14.75
N VAL A 99 -3.33 -2.93 -13.63
CA VAL A 99 -2.60 -3.26 -12.38
C VAL A 99 -3.27 -4.43 -11.72
N THR A 100 -4.59 -4.34 -11.55
CA THR A 100 -5.37 -5.39 -10.93
C THR A 100 -5.29 -6.65 -11.76
N LEU A 101 -5.42 -6.55 -13.08
CA LEU A 101 -5.36 -7.72 -13.98
C LEU A 101 -3.95 -8.31 -14.04
N GLY A 102 -2.92 -7.46 -14.18
CA GLY A 102 -1.52 -7.90 -14.14
C GLY A 102 -1.17 -8.54 -12.80
N TYR A 103 -1.59 -7.95 -11.69
CA TYR A 103 -1.34 -8.50 -10.37
C TYR A 103 -2.12 -9.78 -10.12
N VAL A 104 -3.42 -9.85 -10.44
CA VAL A 104 -4.23 -11.08 -10.31
C VAL A 104 -3.60 -12.22 -11.10
N VAL A 105 -3.08 -11.95 -12.31
CA VAL A 105 -2.33 -12.95 -13.11
C VAL A 105 -0.95 -13.25 -12.50
N SER A 106 -0.34 -12.28 -11.80
CA SER A 106 0.96 -12.43 -11.13
C SER A 106 0.87 -13.02 -9.72
N VAL A 107 -0.31 -13.07 -9.07
CA VAL A 107 -0.49 -13.61 -7.71
C VAL A 107 0.00 -15.04 -7.60
N PRO A 108 -0.31 -15.96 -8.55
CA PRO A 108 0.24 -17.32 -8.51
C PRO A 108 1.77 -17.32 -8.61
N LEU A 109 2.34 -16.43 -9.43
CA LEU A 109 3.78 -16.34 -9.64
C LEU A 109 4.51 -15.74 -8.41
N LEU A 110 3.93 -14.70 -7.80
CA LEU A 110 4.41 -14.13 -6.54
C LEU A 110 4.28 -15.12 -5.39
N ALA A 111 3.18 -15.87 -5.32
CA ALA A 111 3.00 -16.95 -4.34
C ALA A 111 4.08 -18.03 -4.52
N LEU A 112 4.43 -18.38 -5.77
CA LEU A 112 5.53 -19.29 -6.09
C LEU A 112 6.90 -18.74 -5.68
N MET A 113 7.16 -17.44 -5.85
CA MET A 113 8.42 -16.82 -5.40
C MET A 113 8.61 -16.86 -3.88
N PHE A 114 7.54 -17.07 -3.11
CA PHE A 114 7.61 -17.25 -1.66
C PHE A 114 7.66 -18.71 -1.20
N LEU A 115 7.62 -19.66 -2.14
CA LEU A 115 7.81 -21.08 -1.86
C LEU A 115 9.15 -21.38 -1.15
N PRO A 116 10.30 -20.75 -1.49
CA PRO A 116 11.54 -20.94 -0.72
C PRO A 116 11.40 -20.51 0.73
N VAL A 117 10.66 -19.42 0.98
CA VAL A 117 10.46 -18.89 2.34
C VAL A 117 9.60 -19.82 3.21
N PHE A 118 8.73 -20.61 2.57
CA PHE A 118 7.98 -21.69 3.21
C PHE A 118 8.89 -22.83 3.72
N PHE A 119 9.95 -23.15 2.98
CA PHE A 119 10.89 -24.22 3.36
C PHE A 119 11.92 -23.80 4.42
N PHE A 120 12.35 -22.53 4.42
CA PHE A 120 13.37 -22.05 5.35
C PHE A 120 12.81 -21.49 6.66
N GLY A 121 11.48 -21.29 6.78
CA GLY A 121 10.83 -20.84 8.02
C GLY A 121 11.06 -19.37 8.40
N VAL A 122 11.90 -18.63 7.67
CA VAL A 122 12.23 -17.23 7.94
C VAL A 122 11.42 -16.32 7.02
N PHE A 123 10.18 -16.00 7.43
CA PHE A 123 9.33 -15.08 6.69
C PHE A 123 9.26 -13.73 7.39
N ALA A 124 9.49 -12.65 6.65
CA ALA A 124 9.22 -11.28 7.09
C ALA A 124 7.93 -10.77 6.43
N PRO A 125 6.81 -10.75 7.18
CA PRO A 125 5.51 -10.27 6.71
C PRO A 125 5.53 -8.97 5.93
N LEU A 126 6.35 -8.00 6.35
CA LEU A 126 6.39 -6.68 5.73
C LEU A 126 7.03 -6.65 4.33
N VAL A 127 7.76 -7.69 3.92
CA VAL A 127 8.35 -7.77 2.57
C VAL A 127 7.27 -7.81 1.51
N TRP A 128 6.14 -8.48 1.80
CA TRP A 128 5.02 -8.56 0.87
C TRP A 128 4.40 -7.18 0.57
N PRO A 129 3.83 -6.45 1.54
CA PRO A 129 3.25 -5.13 1.28
C PRO A 129 4.29 -4.15 0.73
N ALA A 130 5.57 -4.26 1.10
CA ALA A 130 6.66 -3.49 0.50
C ALA A 130 6.79 -3.75 -1.01
N GLY A 131 6.82 -5.03 -1.42
CA GLY A 131 6.91 -5.42 -2.83
C GLY A 131 5.71 -4.95 -3.65
N VAL A 132 4.50 -5.09 -3.10
CA VAL A 132 3.28 -4.63 -3.79
C VAL A 132 3.26 -3.11 -3.93
N LEU A 133 3.57 -2.37 -2.87
CA LEU A 133 3.67 -0.91 -2.92
C LEU A 133 4.76 -0.45 -3.89
N TYR A 134 5.89 -1.15 -3.97
CA TYR A 134 6.95 -0.84 -4.93
C TYR A 134 6.48 -1.02 -6.39
N ALA A 135 5.75 -2.10 -6.67
CA ALA A 135 5.18 -2.35 -7.99
C ALA A 135 4.17 -1.26 -8.39
N ILE A 136 3.30 -0.85 -7.44
CA ILE A 136 2.38 0.27 -7.65
C ILE A 136 3.17 1.57 -7.86
N ALA A 137 4.19 1.84 -7.04
CA ALA A 137 5.01 3.05 -7.12
C ALA A 137 5.71 3.19 -8.48
N ARG A 138 6.31 2.10 -8.99
CA ARG A 138 6.99 2.09 -10.29
C ARG A 138 6.03 2.45 -11.42
N ARG A 139 4.82 1.91 -11.39
CA ARG A 139 3.84 2.14 -12.45
C ARG A 139 3.17 3.51 -12.36
N GLN A 140 2.94 4.00 -11.15
CA GLN A 140 2.38 5.33 -10.93
C GLN A 140 3.43 6.44 -10.98
N HIS A 141 4.70 6.10 -11.17
CA HIS A 141 5.85 7.00 -11.09
C HIS A 141 5.83 7.86 -9.80
N SER A 142 5.33 7.30 -8.69
CA SER A 142 5.17 8.01 -7.43
C SER A 142 6.38 7.80 -6.52
N GLN A 143 7.15 8.87 -6.30
CA GLN A 143 8.27 8.86 -5.36
C GLN A 143 7.83 8.63 -3.91
N ALA A 144 6.63 9.09 -3.54
CA ALA A 144 6.10 8.92 -2.19
C ALA A 144 5.81 7.44 -1.87
N LEU A 145 5.16 6.73 -2.79
CA LEU A 145 4.91 5.29 -2.65
C LEU A 145 6.23 4.50 -2.68
N ARG A 146 7.20 4.92 -3.50
CA ARG A 146 8.52 4.29 -3.53
C ARG A 146 9.26 4.44 -2.21
N ARG A 147 9.20 5.62 -1.58
CA ARG A 147 9.79 5.84 -0.25
C ARG A 147 9.08 5.00 0.81
N ALA A 148 7.75 4.92 0.78
CA ALA A 148 6.99 4.08 1.69
C ALA A 148 7.33 2.59 1.53
N SER A 149 7.48 2.09 0.29
CA SER A 149 7.89 0.71 0.05
C SER A 149 9.31 0.43 0.55
N ILE A 150 10.24 1.37 0.37
CA ILE A 150 11.61 1.23 0.88
C ILE A 150 11.60 1.23 2.41
N ALA A 151 10.85 2.13 3.04
CA ALA A 151 10.72 2.18 4.49
C ALA A 151 10.15 0.88 5.07
N LEU A 152 9.14 0.29 4.43
CA LEU A 152 8.62 -1.04 4.81
C LEU A 152 9.65 -2.15 4.62
N ALA A 153 10.41 -2.13 3.52
CA ALA A 153 11.47 -3.10 3.28
C ALA A 153 12.57 -3.00 4.34
N VAL A 154 12.93 -1.78 4.75
CA VAL A 154 13.88 -1.53 5.85
C VAL A 154 13.30 -2.00 7.18
N ALA A 155 12.01 -1.75 7.45
CA ALA A 155 11.32 -2.22 8.67
C ALA A 155 11.19 -3.75 8.72
N ALA A 156 11.22 -4.44 7.58
CA ALA A 156 11.26 -5.89 7.53
C ALA A 156 12.58 -6.47 8.06
N VAL A 157 13.70 -5.73 8.01
CA VAL A 157 15.00 -6.20 8.50
C VAL A 157 15.00 -6.52 10.01
N PRO A 158 14.60 -5.60 10.92
CA PRO A 158 14.51 -5.93 12.33
C PRO A 158 13.45 -7.03 12.58
N GLN A 159 12.41 -7.12 11.76
CA GLN A 159 11.42 -8.19 11.87
C GLN A 159 12.04 -9.57 11.61
N VAL A 160 12.86 -9.72 10.55
CA VAL A 160 13.63 -10.96 10.30
C VAL A 160 14.51 -11.30 11.50
N LEU A 161 15.26 -10.32 12.01
CA LEU A 161 16.17 -10.52 13.14
C LEU A 161 15.43 -10.98 14.40
N LEU A 162 14.28 -10.37 14.71
CA LEU A 162 13.44 -10.76 15.86
C LEU A 162 12.86 -12.18 15.70
N VAL A 163 12.48 -12.56 14.48
CA VAL A 163 12.02 -13.93 14.17
C VAL A 163 13.15 -14.93 14.33
N MET A 164 14.34 -14.63 13.80
CA MET A 164 15.53 -15.48 13.91
C MET A 164 16.02 -15.62 15.35
N ALA A 165 15.91 -14.58 16.15
CA ALA A 165 16.28 -14.58 17.57
C ALA A 165 15.23 -15.26 18.46
N ALA A 166 14.14 -15.79 17.90
CA ALA A 166 13.05 -16.44 18.62
C ALA A 166 12.46 -15.59 19.76
N LEU A 167 12.48 -14.25 19.62
CA LEU A 167 12.09 -13.28 20.66
C LEU A 167 10.57 -13.16 20.88
N GLY A 168 9.84 -14.28 20.77
CA GLY A 168 8.41 -14.33 21.03
C GLY A 168 7.60 -13.40 20.13
N PRO A 169 6.49 -12.79 20.61
CA PRO A 169 5.61 -11.94 19.81
C PRO A 169 6.16 -10.52 19.53
N ALA A 170 7.40 -10.19 19.92
CA ALA A 170 7.96 -8.84 19.78
C ALA A 170 7.95 -8.32 18.34
N TRP A 171 8.07 -9.21 17.35
CA TRP A 171 8.01 -8.87 15.93
C TRP A 171 6.63 -8.36 15.48
N LEU A 172 5.54 -8.68 16.20
CA LEU A 172 4.21 -8.13 15.94
C LEU A 172 4.16 -6.62 16.22
N GLY A 173 4.98 -6.12 17.15
CA GLY A 173 5.11 -4.68 17.40
C GLY A 173 5.60 -3.92 16.17
N VAL A 174 6.45 -4.56 15.34
CA VAL A 174 6.94 -4.00 14.08
C VAL A 174 5.81 -3.90 13.05
N ASP A 175 4.96 -4.94 12.94
CA ASP A 175 3.78 -4.91 12.06
C ASP A 175 2.81 -3.79 12.48
N VAL A 176 2.47 -3.71 13.77
CA VAL A 176 1.55 -2.67 14.27
C VAL A 176 2.11 -1.27 14.02
N ALA A 177 3.39 -1.05 14.33
CA ALA A 177 4.05 0.24 14.09
C ALA A 177 4.06 0.60 12.60
N ALA A 178 4.38 -0.35 11.72
CA ALA A 178 4.38 -0.14 10.27
C ALA A 178 2.98 0.18 9.73
N GLY A 179 1.96 -0.58 10.15
CA GLY A 179 0.57 -0.35 9.75
C GLY A 179 0.06 1.02 10.18
N LEU A 180 0.30 1.41 11.45
CA LEU A 180 -0.06 2.73 11.97
C LEU A 180 0.70 3.84 11.23
N ALA A 181 2.00 3.67 10.98
CA ALA A 181 2.79 4.67 10.26
C ALA A 181 2.23 4.96 8.86
N LEU A 182 1.86 3.94 8.10
CA LEU A 182 1.23 4.13 6.78
C LEU A 182 -0.10 4.89 6.88
N ILE A 183 -0.94 4.56 7.87
CA ILE A 183 -2.23 5.22 8.10
C ILE A 183 -2.01 6.69 8.49
N VAL A 184 -1.13 6.96 9.45
CA VAL A 184 -0.81 8.33 9.91
C VAL A 184 -0.27 9.16 8.75
N VAL A 185 0.68 8.64 7.97
CA VAL A 185 1.21 9.34 6.79
C VAL A 185 0.08 9.65 5.80
N ALA A 186 -0.82 8.69 5.54
CA ALA A 186 -1.94 8.92 4.64
C ALA A 186 -2.91 9.99 5.16
N LEU A 187 -3.20 9.99 6.46
CA LEU A 187 -4.07 10.99 7.11
C LEU A 187 -3.43 12.38 7.09
N VAL A 188 -2.14 12.49 7.38
CA VAL A 188 -1.40 13.76 7.32
C VAL A 188 -1.40 14.32 5.90
N LEU A 189 -1.15 13.47 4.89
CA LEU A 189 -1.21 13.88 3.48
C LEU A 189 -2.61 14.34 3.07
N ARG A 190 -3.66 13.72 3.61
CA ARG A 190 -5.06 14.09 3.38
C ARG A 190 -5.43 15.41 4.07
N ALA A 191 -5.04 15.60 5.33
CA ALA A 191 -5.30 16.83 6.09
C ALA A 191 -4.62 18.04 5.45
N ARG A 192 -3.36 17.90 5.02
CA ARG A 192 -2.63 18.93 4.27
C ARG A 192 -3.25 19.27 2.91
N ALA A 193 -4.13 18.41 2.37
CA ALA A 193 -4.85 18.69 1.13
C ALA A 193 -6.20 19.40 1.35
N ALA A 194 -6.77 19.30 2.56
CA ALA A 194 -7.99 20.02 2.93
C ALA A 194 -7.69 21.46 3.38
N ALA A 195 -6.51 21.70 3.95
CA ALA A 195 -6.06 23.02 4.39
C ALA A 195 -5.47 23.92 3.27
N ALA A 196 -5.40 23.43 2.03
CA ALA A 196 -4.80 24.12 0.87
C ALA A 196 -5.81 24.30 -0.27
#